data_AF-A0A3N6FD91-F1
#
_entry.id   AF-A0A3N6FD91-F1
#
_cell.length_a   1.000
_cell.length_b   1.000
_cell.length_c   1.000
_cell.angle_alpha   90.00
_cell.angle_beta   90.00
_cell.angle_gamma   90.00
#
_symmetry.space_group_name_H-M   'P 1'
#
loop_
_entity.id
_entity.type
_entity.pdbx_description
1 polymer ?
#
loop_
_entity_poly.entity_id
_entity_poly.type
_entity_poly.pdbx_seq_one_letter_code
_entity_poly.pdbx_strand_id
1 'polypeptide(L)'
;MTQHDSPSLPAHRPGASRQAPDDTSPSCTTRPWMPALLYTLGFLTVYLLAICTPWGQRAENPWFYLGIQGGEAAWIYPLSGSVYGSTPLPPLELSAKPTVMAGLAVIVLLTLVRRCWRQGFAALGVAILAIGAKEVFKSTVPRPDLVGAPENLLDQGFPSGHTVIPAALTLAAVLVVSPRIRPYVATAGVLWLACIAAATATMGGHRPSEVLGATLLACACYGLATWLLPPAAAPGATRSPRALHVIALALALIVALVSGARPDTLTRSLVSAATAFICAALVWYAAVGRPARTARRTRPALD
;
A
#
# COMPACT_ATOMS: atom_id res chain seq x y z
N MET A 1 -54.09 -77.46 -14.66
CA MET A 1 -55.35 -76.75 -14.38
C MET A 1 -55.45 -76.59 -12.87
N THR A 2 -54.90 -75.50 -12.32
CA THR A 2 -55.31 -74.77 -11.09
C THR A 2 -54.26 -73.69 -10.76
N GLN A 3 -54.75 -72.47 -10.65
CA GLN A 3 -54.16 -71.17 -10.27
C GLN A 3 -53.22 -71.16 -9.06
N HIS A 4 -52.17 -70.31 -9.11
CA HIS A 4 -51.73 -69.54 -7.95
C HIS A 4 -51.01 -68.24 -8.35
N ASP A 5 -51.21 -67.23 -7.51
CA ASP A 5 -51.26 -65.80 -7.80
C ASP A 5 -49.90 -65.09 -7.85
N SER A 6 -49.87 -63.97 -8.58
CA SER A 6 -48.77 -63.00 -8.64
C SER A 6 -48.99 -61.85 -7.64
N PRO A 7 -47.99 -61.37 -6.89
CA PRO A 7 -48.09 -60.10 -6.16
C PRO A 7 -47.76 -58.92 -7.08
N SER A 8 -48.65 -57.92 -7.03
CA SER A 8 -48.65 -56.66 -7.77
C SER A 8 -47.50 -55.71 -7.38
N LEU A 9 -46.78 -55.20 -8.38
CA LEU A 9 -45.90 -54.03 -8.29
C LEU A 9 -46.73 -52.74 -8.06
N PRO A 10 -46.31 -51.80 -7.18
CA PRO A 10 -46.95 -50.50 -7.09
C PRO A 10 -46.55 -49.57 -8.24
N ALA A 11 -47.57 -48.94 -8.81
CA ALA A 11 -47.51 -48.05 -9.96
C ALA A 11 -46.69 -46.77 -9.71
N HIS A 12 -45.85 -46.46 -10.70
CA HIS A 12 -45.09 -45.22 -10.83
C HIS A 12 -46.06 -44.05 -11.10
N ARG A 13 -46.18 -43.10 -10.17
CA ARG A 13 -46.76 -41.77 -10.44
C ARG A 13 -45.62 -40.77 -10.61
N PRO A 14 -45.40 -40.18 -11.80
CA PRO A 14 -44.53 -39.02 -11.93
C PRO A 14 -45.30 -37.79 -11.42
N GLY A 15 -45.01 -37.39 -10.19
CA GLY A 15 -45.40 -36.09 -9.67
C GLY A 15 -44.66 -35.01 -10.46
N ALA A 16 -45.42 -34.21 -11.20
CA ALA A 16 -44.94 -33.03 -11.91
C ALA A 16 -44.41 -31.99 -10.92
N SER A 17 -43.11 -32.03 -10.63
CA SER A 17 -42.38 -30.86 -10.14
C SER A 17 -42.10 -29.96 -11.34
N ARG A 18 -42.98 -28.98 -11.53
CA ARG A 18 -42.73 -27.83 -12.40
C ARG A 18 -41.45 -27.16 -11.90
N GLN A 19 -40.32 -27.44 -12.55
CA GLN A 19 -39.07 -26.70 -12.35
C GLN A 19 -39.35 -25.25 -12.74
N ALA A 20 -39.59 -24.41 -11.73
CA ALA A 20 -39.49 -22.97 -11.90
C ALA A 20 -38.04 -22.67 -12.32
N PRO A 21 -37.82 -21.78 -13.30
CA PRO A 21 -36.48 -21.34 -13.62
C PRO A 21 -35.89 -20.70 -12.37
N ASP A 22 -34.75 -21.24 -11.93
CA ASP A 22 -33.94 -20.68 -10.86
C ASP A 22 -33.45 -19.31 -11.36
N ASP A 23 -34.24 -18.26 -11.10
CA ASP A 23 -33.88 -16.86 -11.31
C ASP A 23 -32.74 -16.52 -10.33
N THR A 24 -31.57 -17.06 -10.62
CA THR A 24 -30.30 -16.66 -10.03
C THR A 24 -29.93 -15.30 -10.61
N SER A 25 -30.68 -14.28 -10.18
CA SER A 25 -30.29 -12.89 -10.34
C SER A 25 -28.84 -12.76 -9.86
N PRO A 26 -27.89 -12.33 -10.73
CA PRO A 26 -26.51 -12.19 -10.31
C PRO A 26 -26.49 -11.14 -9.22
N SER A 27 -26.30 -11.56 -7.97
CA SER A 27 -26.10 -10.64 -6.86
C SER A 27 -24.94 -9.73 -7.23
N CYS A 28 -25.26 -8.49 -7.60
CA CYS A 28 -24.29 -7.48 -7.95
C CYS A 28 -23.50 -7.21 -6.67
N THR A 29 -22.36 -7.88 -6.52
CA THR A 29 -21.45 -7.63 -5.42
C THR A 29 -20.87 -6.25 -5.64
N THR A 30 -21.53 -5.25 -5.05
CA THR A 30 -21.11 -3.84 -5.11
C THR A 30 -19.66 -3.76 -4.67
N ARG A 31 -18.80 -3.46 -5.64
CA ARG A 31 -17.36 -3.43 -5.45
C ARG A 31 -17.02 -2.21 -4.60
N PRO A 32 -16.34 -2.35 -3.45
CA PRO A 32 -16.09 -1.21 -2.58
C PRO A 32 -15.04 -0.29 -3.22
N TRP A 33 -15.50 0.76 -3.88
CA TRP A 33 -14.74 1.94 -4.36
C TRP A 33 -14.21 2.82 -3.22
N MET A 34 -14.84 2.72 -2.04
CA MET A 34 -14.54 3.50 -0.83
C MET A 34 -13.05 3.59 -0.45
N PRO A 35 -12.21 2.53 -0.45
CA PRO A 35 -10.81 2.66 -0.05
C PRO A 35 -9.97 3.53 -0.99
N ALA A 36 -10.16 3.44 -2.31
CA ALA A 36 -9.43 4.30 -3.25
C ALA A 36 -9.83 5.78 -3.08
N LEU A 37 -11.14 6.02 -2.87
CA LEU A 37 -11.66 7.36 -2.59
C LEU A 37 -11.11 7.91 -1.26
N LEU A 38 -11.02 7.10 -0.21
CA LEU A 38 -10.49 7.53 1.08
C LEU A 38 -8.99 7.89 1.00
N TYR A 39 -8.19 7.11 0.27
CA TYR A 39 -6.76 7.43 0.09
C TYR A 39 -6.54 8.68 -0.77
N THR A 40 -7.35 8.87 -1.83
CA THR A 40 -7.29 10.09 -2.66
C THR A 40 -7.75 11.33 -1.89
N LEU A 41 -8.83 11.25 -1.13
CA LEU A 41 -9.28 12.32 -0.23
C LEU A 41 -8.23 12.62 0.85
N GLY A 42 -7.61 11.59 1.43
CA GLY A 42 -6.50 11.76 2.37
C GLY A 42 -5.32 12.48 1.74
N PHE A 43 -4.91 12.07 0.54
CA PHE A 43 -3.83 12.74 -0.21
C PHE A 43 -4.13 14.22 -0.47
N LEU A 44 -5.34 14.51 -0.95
CA LEU A 44 -5.78 15.87 -1.22
C LEU A 44 -5.85 16.71 0.07
N THR A 45 -6.32 16.12 1.17
CA THR A 45 -6.39 16.79 2.47
C THR A 45 -5.00 17.16 2.98
N VAL A 46 -4.03 16.23 2.89
CA VAL A 46 -2.63 16.49 3.25
C VAL A 46 -2.06 17.61 2.38
N TYR A 47 -2.29 17.56 1.07
CA TYR A 47 -1.83 18.59 0.14
C TYR A 47 -2.44 19.97 0.45
N LEU A 48 -3.75 20.06 0.59
CA LEU A 48 -4.44 21.33 0.84
C LEU A 48 -4.06 21.92 2.19
N LEU A 49 -4.03 21.12 3.27
CA LEU A 49 -3.74 21.63 4.61
C LEU A 49 -2.25 21.88 4.83
N ALA A 50 -1.38 20.93 4.51
CA ALA A 50 0.04 21.04 4.83
C ALA A 50 0.78 21.99 3.88
N ILE A 51 0.39 22.03 2.60
CA ILE A 51 1.11 22.79 1.56
C ILE A 51 0.40 24.09 1.22
N CYS A 52 -0.93 24.08 1.09
CA CYS A 52 -1.66 25.26 0.62
C CYS A 52 -2.09 26.21 1.75
N THR A 53 -1.72 25.96 3.01
CA THR A 53 -2.01 26.89 4.12
C THR A 53 -0.74 27.40 4.82
N PRO A 54 -0.72 28.67 5.27
CA PRO A 54 0.38 29.21 6.06
C PRO A 54 0.56 28.47 7.39
N TRP A 55 -0.52 27.93 7.95
CA TRP A 55 -0.48 27.17 9.21
C TRP A 55 0.28 25.85 9.02
N GLY A 56 -0.02 25.10 7.98
CA GLY A 56 0.68 23.86 7.63
C GLY A 56 2.17 24.10 7.37
N GLN A 57 2.48 25.15 6.60
CA GLN A 57 3.87 25.53 6.35
C GLN A 57 4.58 25.95 7.63
N ARG A 58 3.97 26.73 8.53
CA ARG A 58 4.57 27.10 9.83
C ARG A 58 4.76 25.91 10.76
N ALA A 59 3.86 24.94 10.73
CA ALA A 59 3.99 23.72 11.53
C ALA A 59 5.14 22.85 11.03
N GLU A 60 5.38 22.80 9.72
CA GLU A 60 6.38 21.91 9.11
C GLU A 60 7.77 22.54 8.89
N ASN A 61 7.85 23.84 8.61
CA ASN A 61 9.09 24.55 8.28
C ASN A 61 10.16 24.46 9.40
N PRO A 62 9.85 24.61 10.71
CA PRO A 62 10.85 24.50 11.79
C PRO A 62 11.62 23.17 11.78
N TRP A 63 10.95 22.09 11.38
CA TRP A 63 11.58 20.76 11.30
C TRP A 63 12.57 20.64 10.15
N PHE A 64 12.44 21.47 9.12
CA PHE A 64 13.34 21.52 7.98
C PHE A 64 14.57 22.39 8.25
N TYR A 65 14.40 23.56 8.89
CA TYR A 65 15.52 24.46 9.25
C TYR A 65 16.57 23.78 10.13
N LEU A 66 16.13 22.96 11.09
CA LEU A 66 17.01 22.17 11.94
C LEU A 66 17.72 21.03 11.18
N GLY A 67 17.30 20.71 9.94
CA GLY A 67 17.70 19.52 9.17
C GLY A 67 18.84 19.79 8.20
N ILE A 68 18.85 20.99 7.59
CA ILE A 68 19.88 21.45 6.63
C ILE A 68 21.30 21.41 7.23
N GLN A 69 21.45 21.60 8.55
CA GLN A 69 22.75 21.55 9.24
C GLN A 69 22.99 20.24 10.00
N GLY A 70 22.14 19.22 9.89
CA GLY A 70 22.12 18.13 10.86
C GLY A 70 21.74 16.74 10.35
N GLY A 71 21.70 16.49 9.04
CA GLY A 71 21.44 15.12 8.51
C GLY A 71 22.43 14.09 9.07
N GLU A 72 23.67 14.50 9.30
CA GLU A 72 24.78 13.65 9.79
C GLU A 72 24.57 13.08 11.19
N ALA A 73 23.78 13.77 12.03
CA ALA A 73 23.48 13.30 13.38
C ALA A 73 22.46 12.16 13.38
N ALA A 74 21.80 11.87 12.26
CA ALA A 74 20.89 10.73 12.20
C ALA A 74 21.66 9.41 12.25
N TRP A 75 21.20 8.47 13.08
CA TRP A 75 21.85 7.17 13.22
C TRP A 75 21.93 6.38 11.91
N ILE A 76 20.96 6.61 11.02
CA ILE A 76 20.88 5.98 9.70
C ILE A 76 21.73 6.68 8.64
N TYR A 77 22.32 7.84 8.93
CA TYR A 77 23.11 8.62 7.97
C TYR A 77 24.27 7.82 7.33
N PRO A 78 25.04 6.98 8.06
CA PRO A 78 26.09 6.18 7.42
C PRO A 78 25.56 5.21 6.36
N LEU A 79 24.31 4.76 6.49
CA LEU A 79 23.65 3.88 5.51
C LEU A 79 23.12 4.64 4.27
N SER A 80 23.16 5.98 4.27
CA SER A 80 22.89 6.78 3.07
C SER A 80 24.04 6.72 2.05
N GLY A 81 25.19 6.14 2.42
CA GLY A 81 26.36 6.03 1.54
C GLY A 81 27.24 7.28 1.53
N SER A 82 26.80 8.39 2.11
CA SER A 82 27.54 9.66 2.16
C SER A 82 28.85 9.57 2.93
N VAL A 83 28.90 8.79 4.02
CA VAL A 83 30.07 8.66 4.90
C VAL A 83 31.16 7.76 4.30
N TYR A 84 30.76 6.68 3.61
CA TYR A 84 31.69 5.63 3.16
C TYR A 84 31.89 5.59 1.64
N GLY A 85 31.27 6.50 0.88
CA GLY A 85 31.25 6.45 -0.58
C GLY A 85 30.60 5.18 -1.14
N SER A 86 29.78 4.51 -0.34
CA SER A 86 29.13 3.24 -0.68
C SER A 86 27.78 3.49 -1.37
N THR A 87 27.23 2.47 -2.01
CA THR A 87 25.89 2.57 -2.62
C THR A 87 24.85 2.88 -1.54
N PRO A 88 24.09 3.99 -1.65
CA PRO A 88 23.05 4.34 -0.70
C PRO A 88 22.03 3.22 -0.53
N LEU A 89 21.45 3.09 0.67
CA LEU A 89 20.26 2.25 0.88
C LEU A 89 19.22 2.54 -0.21
N PRO A 90 18.80 1.56 -1.02
CA PRO A 90 17.83 1.79 -2.09
C PRO A 90 16.48 2.20 -1.48
N PRO A 91 15.80 3.25 -1.98
CA PRO A 91 16.08 4.06 -3.16
C PRO A 91 16.72 5.45 -2.88
N LEU A 92 17.48 5.64 -1.80
CA LEU A 92 18.10 6.93 -1.45
C LEU A 92 19.04 7.45 -2.56
N GLU A 93 19.04 8.77 -2.76
CA GLU A 93 19.94 9.48 -3.68
C GLU A 93 20.03 8.84 -5.08
N LEU A 94 21.25 8.47 -5.48
CA LEU A 94 21.60 7.88 -6.78
C LEU A 94 20.97 6.48 -6.99
N SER A 95 20.56 5.80 -5.91
CA SER A 95 19.97 4.47 -5.97
C SER A 95 18.49 4.47 -6.39
N ALA A 96 17.83 5.62 -6.50
CA ALA A 96 16.40 5.69 -6.83
C ALA A 96 16.06 5.04 -8.18
N LYS A 97 16.73 5.46 -9.26
CA LYS A 97 16.52 4.93 -10.61
C LYS A 97 16.81 3.43 -10.72
N PRO A 98 17.97 2.90 -10.27
CA PRO A 98 18.22 1.47 -10.36
C PRO A 98 17.24 0.65 -9.51
N THR A 99 16.78 1.17 -8.37
CA THR A 99 15.76 0.50 -7.54
C THR A 99 14.43 0.35 -8.27
N VAL A 100 13.97 1.41 -8.96
CA VAL A 100 12.76 1.35 -9.77
C VAL A 100 12.91 0.34 -10.89
N MET A 101 14.03 0.37 -11.62
CA MET A 101 14.30 -0.57 -12.72
C MET A 101 14.35 -2.02 -12.22
N ALA A 102 15.06 -2.28 -11.13
CA ALA A 102 15.13 -3.61 -10.52
C ALA A 102 13.75 -4.08 -10.02
N GLY A 103 12.99 -3.21 -9.35
CA GLY A 103 11.65 -3.51 -8.87
C GLY A 103 10.68 -3.84 -10.02
N LEU A 104 10.69 -3.05 -11.09
CA LEU A 104 9.91 -3.33 -12.30
C LEU A 104 10.33 -4.65 -12.95
N ALA A 105 11.63 -4.91 -13.07
CA ALA A 105 12.14 -6.16 -13.63
C ALA A 105 11.68 -7.37 -12.80
N VAL A 106 11.70 -7.28 -11.47
CA VAL A 106 11.15 -8.33 -10.58
C VAL A 106 9.65 -8.51 -10.79
N ILE A 107 8.87 -7.44 -10.89
CA ILE A 107 7.43 -7.51 -11.16
C ILE A 107 7.15 -8.20 -12.50
N VAL A 108 7.88 -7.84 -13.55
CA VAL A 108 7.77 -8.46 -14.88
C VAL A 108 8.14 -9.94 -14.80
N LEU A 109 9.28 -10.28 -14.18
CA LEU A 109 9.72 -11.66 -14.00
C LEU A 109 8.69 -12.51 -13.24
N LEU A 110 8.17 -12.00 -12.11
CA LEU A 110 7.12 -12.68 -11.33
C LEU A 110 5.84 -12.86 -12.15
N THR A 111 5.48 -11.87 -12.97
CA THR A 111 4.33 -11.95 -13.87
C THR A 111 4.50 -13.05 -14.90
N LEU A 112 5.68 -13.14 -15.52
CA LEU A 112 6.04 -14.14 -16.53
C LEU A 112 6.04 -15.55 -15.93
N VAL A 113 6.75 -15.75 -14.81
CA VAL A 113 6.89 -17.06 -14.13
C VAL A 113 5.53 -17.57 -13.67
N ARG A 114 4.68 -16.70 -13.12
CA ARG A 114 3.33 -17.08 -12.64
C ARG A 114 2.26 -17.04 -13.71
N ARG A 115 2.59 -16.59 -14.93
CA ARG A 115 1.65 -16.38 -16.06
C ARG A 115 0.40 -15.57 -15.67
N CYS A 116 0.55 -14.62 -14.75
CA CYS A 116 -0.55 -13.87 -14.14
C CYS A 116 -0.72 -12.48 -14.79
N TRP A 117 -0.84 -12.46 -16.12
CA TRP A 117 -0.78 -11.26 -16.96
C TRP A 117 -1.65 -10.11 -16.48
N ARG A 118 -2.90 -10.38 -16.07
CA ARG A 118 -3.82 -9.34 -15.58
C ARG A 118 -3.32 -8.65 -14.31
N GLN A 119 -2.83 -9.45 -13.36
CA GLN A 119 -2.26 -8.94 -12.10
C GLN A 119 -0.94 -8.21 -12.36
N GLY A 120 -0.13 -8.72 -13.29
CA GLY A 120 1.11 -8.08 -13.72
C GLY A 120 0.90 -6.72 -14.37
N PHE A 121 -0.04 -6.59 -15.31
CA PHE A 121 -0.38 -5.31 -15.91
C PHE A 121 -0.93 -4.32 -14.87
N ALA A 122 -1.76 -4.80 -13.94
CA ALA A 122 -2.23 -3.95 -12.84
C ALA A 122 -1.09 -3.51 -11.92
N ALA A 123 -0.17 -4.41 -11.57
CA ALA A 123 1.00 -4.10 -10.75
C ALA A 123 1.94 -3.09 -11.42
N LEU A 124 2.21 -3.27 -12.70
CA LEU A 124 3.00 -2.33 -13.49
C LEU A 124 2.28 -0.98 -13.58
N GLY A 125 0.97 -0.98 -13.77
CA GLY A 125 0.13 0.21 -13.73
C GLY A 125 0.22 0.96 -12.40
N VAL A 126 0.19 0.26 -11.25
CA VAL A 126 0.38 0.89 -9.93
C VAL A 126 1.74 1.57 -9.83
N ALA A 127 2.81 0.88 -10.21
CA ALA A 127 4.17 1.42 -10.11
C ALA A 127 4.36 2.63 -11.03
N ILE A 128 3.98 2.52 -12.31
CA ILE A 128 4.10 3.59 -13.29
C ILE A 128 3.21 4.77 -12.92
N LEU A 129 1.96 4.53 -12.52
CA LEU A 129 1.02 5.59 -12.18
C LEU A 129 1.47 6.34 -10.93
N ALA A 130 1.92 5.64 -9.87
CA ALA A 130 2.35 6.32 -8.64
C ALA A 130 3.63 7.14 -8.85
N ILE A 131 4.64 6.56 -9.52
CA ILE A 131 5.92 7.24 -9.80
C ILE A 131 5.72 8.36 -10.82
N GLY A 132 4.98 8.10 -11.90
CA GLY A 132 4.67 9.09 -12.94
C GLY A 132 3.80 10.23 -12.41
N ALA A 133 2.77 9.94 -11.60
CA ALA A 133 1.94 10.96 -10.99
C ALA A 133 2.77 11.88 -10.09
N LYS A 134 3.76 11.36 -9.37
CA LYS A 134 4.71 12.19 -8.62
C LYS A 134 5.49 13.15 -9.52
N GLU A 135 6.01 12.69 -10.66
CA GLU A 135 6.78 13.58 -11.55
C GLU A 135 5.89 14.64 -12.21
N VAL A 136 4.65 14.26 -12.57
CA VAL A 136 3.66 15.21 -13.09
C VAL A 136 3.27 16.22 -12.03
N PHE A 137 3.03 15.79 -10.79
CA PHE A 137 2.66 16.72 -9.71
C PHE A 137 3.78 17.72 -9.43
N LYS A 138 5.03 17.23 -9.41
CA LYS A 138 6.21 18.08 -9.25
C LYS A 138 6.34 19.13 -10.36
N SER A 139 5.99 18.80 -11.61
CA SER A 139 6.13 19.72 -12.74
C SER A 139 4.94 20.66 -12.93
N THR A 140 3.73 20.25 -12.53
CA THR A 140 2.49 20.98 -12.82
C THR A 140 2.00 21.86 -11.67
N VAL A 141 2.37 21.53 -10.43
CA VAL A 141 1.85 22.20 -9.24
C VAL A 141 2.95 23.04 -8.61
N PRO A 142 3.09 24.34 -8.99
CA PRO A 142 4.02 25.24 -8.33
C PRO A 142 3.63 25.35 -6.86
N ARG A 143 4.60 25.17 -5.96
CA ARG A 143 4.39 25.28 -4.52
C ARG A 143 4.25 26.76 -4.16
N PRO A 144 3.10 27.23 -3.66
CA PRO A 144 2.99 28.61 -3.22
C PRO A 144 3.88 28.80 -1.97
N ASP A 145 4.86 29.69 -2.06
CA ASP A 145 5.62 30.11 -0.89
C ASP A 145 4.77 31.09 -0.07
N LEU A 146 4.22 30.62 1.05
CA LEU A 146 3.30 31.39 1.88
C LEU A 146 3.98 31.95 3.13
N VAL A 147 5.21 31.52 3.44
CA VAL A 147 5.89 31.85 4.71
C VAL A 147 7.40 32.11 4.54
N GLY A 148 7.91 32.29 3.33
CA GLY A 148 9.33 32.56 3.08
C GLY A 148 10.19 31.32 3.29
N ALA A 149 9.83 30.21 2.63
CA ALA A 149 10.60 28.98 2.68
C ALA A 149 11.98 29.16 2.00
N PRO A 150 13.06 28.59 2.55
CA PRO A 150 14.39 28.66 1.95
C PRO A 150 14.40 28.03 0.55
N GLU A 151 15.25 28.52 -0.36
CA GLU A 151 15.23 28.15 -1.80
C GLU A 151 15.31 26.63 -2.06
N ASN A 152 16.01 25.88 -1.21
CA ASN A 152 16.08 24.42 -1.29
C ASN A 152 14.73 23.70 -1.03
N LEU A 153 13.78 24.33 -0.33
CA LEU A 153 12.40 23.85 -0.16
C LEU A 153 11.50 24.17 -1.34
N LEU A 154 11.90 25.12 -2.19
CA LEU A 154 11.22 25.45 -3.44
C LEU A 154 11.58 24.45 -4.55
N ASP A 155 12.82 23.92 -4.53
CA ASP A 155 13.29 22.88 -5.46
C ASP A 155 12.80 21.46 -5.11
N GLN A 156 12.52 21.22 -3.82
CA GLN A 156 11.99 19.96 -3.30
C GLN A 156 10.47 19.95 -3.35
N GLY A 157 9.93 19.37 -4.43
CA GLY A 157 8.49 19.27 -4.67
C GLY A 157 7.80 18.11 -3.93
N PHE A 158 6.52 18.30 -3.64
CA PHE A 158 5.60 17.26 -3.17
C PHE A 158 5.11 16.41 -4.35
N PRO A 159 4.94 15.08 -4.21
CA PRO A 159 5.24 14.21 -3.06
C PRO A 159 6.67 13.61 -3.07
N SER A 160 7.11 13.05 -1.94
CA SER A 160 8.46 12.45 -1.79
C SER A 160 8.70 11.28 -2.77
N GLY A 161 9.71 11.41 -3.63
CA GLY A 161 10.09 10.38 -4.59
C GLY A 161 10.67 9.14 -3.93
N HIS A 162 11.53 9.32 -2.91
CA HIS A 162 12.16 8.23 -2.17
C HIS A 162 11.16 7.37 -1.40
N THR A 163 10.03 7.95 -0.97
CA THR A 163 8.98 7.22 -0.26
C THR A 163 7.99 6.56 -1.22
N VAL A 164 7.70 7.18 -2.38
CA VAL A 164 6.71 6.62 -3.32
C VAL A 164 7.18 5.30 -3.92
N ILE A 165 8.49 5.16 -4.19
CA ILE A 165 9.10 3.97 -4.79
C ILE A 165 8.86 2.71 -3.93
N PRO A 166 9.29 2.65 -2.65
CA PRO A 166 9.10 1.46 -1.83
C PRO A 166 7.63 1.17 -1.57
N ALA A 167 6.80 2.20 -1.39
CA ALA A 167 5.35 2.02 -1.23
C ALA A 167 4.71 1.40 -2.48
N ALA A 168 4.98 1.96 -3.67
CA ALA A 168 4.40 1.50 -4.92
C ALA A 168 4.90 0.10 -5.33
N LEU A 169 6.20 -0.17 -5.19
CA LEU A 169 6.78 -1.48 -5.50
C LEU A 169 6.28 -2.56 -4.54
N THR A 170 6.13 -2.26 -3.25
CA THR A 170 5.55 -3.20 -2.28
C THR A 170 4.12 -3.57 -2.66
N LEU A 171 3.28 -2.55 -2.94
CA LEU A 171 1.89 -2.76 -3.32
C LEU A 171 1.76 -3.49 -4.66
N ALA A 172 2.61 -3.16 -5.64
CA ALA A 172 2.67 -3.85 -6.92
C ALA A 172 3.10 -5.32 -6.77
N ALA A 173 4.15 -5.60 -6.01
CA ALA A 173 4.59 -6.97 -5.75
C ALA A 173 3.49 -7.82 -5.09
N VAL A 174 2.79 -7.26 -4.11
CA VAL A 174 1.65 -7.88 -3.41
C VAL A 174 0.53 -8.31 -4.36
N LEU A 175 0.34 -7.65 -5.51
CA LEU A 175 -0.66 -8.03 -6.52
C LEU A 175 -0.28 -9.28 -7.32
N VAL A 176 1.01 -9.49 -7.56
CA VAL A 176 1.52 -10.53 -8.46
C VAL A 176 1.81 -11.84 -7.71
N VAL A 177 2.16 -11.73 -6.43
CA VAL A 177 2.54 -12.88 -5.60
C VAL A 177 1.33 -13.72 -5.17
N SER A 178 1.59 -14.99 -4.84
CA SER A 178 0.52 -15.88 -4.37
C SER A 178 -0.08 -15.43 -3.03
N PRO A 179 -1.37 -15.71 -2.75
CA PRO A 179 -2.01 -15.37 -1.47
C PRO A 179 -1.28 -15.91 -0.23
N ARG A 180 -0.59 -17.05 -0.37
CA ARG A 180 0.17 -17.69 0.71
C ARG A 180 1.41 -16.90 1.13
N ILE A 181 2.15 -16.36 0.15
CA ILE A 181 3.38 -15.60 0.42
C ILE A 181 3.15 -14.09 0.54
N ARG A 182 1.99 -13.61 0.06
CA ARG A 182 1.56 -12.21 0.09
C ARG A 182 1.82 -11.51 1.42
N PRO A 183 1.47 -12.05 2.59
CA PRO A 183 1.66 -11.31 3.83
C PRO A 183 3.15 -11.21 4.22
N TYR A 184 4.00 -12.17 3.82
CA TYR A 184 5.46 -12.08 4.03
C TYR A 184 6.11 -11.01 3.13
N VAL A 185 5.69 -10.96 1.86
CA VAL A 185 6.12 -9.91 0.91
C VAL A 185 5.66 -8.53 1.37
N ALA A 186 4.43 -8.43 1.87
CA ALA A 186 3.93 -7.22 2.49
C ALA A 186 4.75 -6.84 3.72
N THR A 187 5.15 -7.79 4.58
CA THR A 187 5.99 -7.50 5.75
C THR A 187 7.33 -6.92 5.31
N ALA A 188 8.03 -7.60 4.40
CA ALA A 188 9.33 -7.15 3.90
C ALA A 188 9.25 -5.74 3.29
N GLY A 189 8.24 -5.49 2.46
CA GLY A 189 8.04 -4.19 1.83
C GLY A 189 7.64 -3.07 2.81
N VAL A 190 6.85 -3.39 3.83
CA VAL A 190 6.47 -2.43 4.88
C VAL A 190 7.65 -2.09 5.80
N LEU A 191 8.51 -3.05 6.13
CA LEU A 191 9.76 -2.78 6.87
C LEU A 191 10.72 -1.91 6.05
N TRP A 192 10.83 -2.20 4.74
CA TRP A 192 11.62 -1.39 3.83
C TRP A 192 11.08 0.04 3.73
N LEU A 193 9.76 0.20 3.55
CA LEU A 193 9.10 1.51 3.55
C LEU A 193 9.30 2.25 4.88
N ALA A 194 9.15 1.59 6.03
CA ALA A 194 9.35 2.20 7.35
C ALA A 194 10.77 2.76 7.49
N CYS A 195 11.77 1.97 7.08
CA CYS A 195 13.17 2.38 7.11
C CYS A 195 13.42 3.63 6.25
N ILE A 196 12.98 3.62 4.99
CA ILE A 196 13.20 4.72 4.05
C ILE A 196 12.37 5.96 4.41
N ALA A 197 11.11 5.78 4.84
CA ALA A 197 10.26 6.88 5.30
C ALA A 197 10.84 7.57 6.54
N ALA A 198 11.39 6.79 7.48
CA ALA A 198 12.06 7.36 8.65
C ALA A 198 13.36 8.07 8.24
N ALA A 199 14.19 7.44 7.40
CA ALA A 199 15.45 8.03 6.92
C ALA A 199 15.23 9.36 6.19
N THR A 200 14.26 9.41 5.28
CA THR A 200 13.94 10.62 4.50
C THR A 200 13.41 11.75 5.40
N ALA A 201 12.64 11.40 6.43
CA ALA A 201 12.15 12.37 7.42
C ALA A 201 13.24 12.82 8.42
N THR A 202 14.17 11.95 8.83
CA THR A 202 15.21 12.27 9.82
C THR A 202 16.40 13.03 9.26
N MET A 203 16.81 12.72 8.03
CA MET A 203 17.91 13.40 7.36
C MET A 203 17.54 14.84 6.96
N GLY A 204 16.28 15.25 7.18
CA GLY A 204 15.83 16.62 6.97
C GLY A 204 15.60 16.97 5.50
N GLY A 205 15.63 15.99 4.60
CA GLY A 205 15.43 16.20 3.16
C GLY A 205 13.97 16.29 2.73
N HIS A 206 13.02 15.83 3.55
CA HIS A 206 11.59 15.84 3.22
C HIS A 206 10.70 16.15 4.42
N ARG A 207 9.58 16.83 4.17
CA ARG A 207 8.57 17.09 5.20
C ARG A 207 7.76 15.82 5.51
N PRO A 208 7.25 15.66 6.75
CA PRO A 208 6.35 14.56 7.09
C PRO A 208 5.14 14.44 6.14
N SER A 209 4.53 15.57 5.76
CA SER A 209 3.44 15.61 4.78
C SER A 209 3.83 15.04 3.41
N GLU A 210 5.05 15.27 2.93
CA GLU A 210 5.55 14.78 1.65
C GLU A 210 5.70 13.25 1.63
N VAL A 211 6.15 12.69 2.76
CA VAL A 211 6.28 11.24 3.00
C VAL A 211 4.90 10.57 3.09
N LEU A 212 3.97 11.18 3.84
CA LEU A 212 2.58 10.69 3.95
C LEU A 212 1.84 10.79 2.63
N GLY A 213 1.98 11.90 1.91
CA GLY A 213 1.38 12.13 0.60
C GLY A 213 1.84 11.10 -0.42
N ALA A 214 3.14 10.82 -0.50
CA ALA A 214 3.66 9.76 -1.37
C ALA A 214 3.02 8.39 -1.09
N THR A 215 2.88 8.05 0.20
CA THR A 215 2.29 6.77 0.61
C THR A 215 0.80 6.68 0.29
N LEU A 216 0.05 7.77 0.54
CA LEU A 216 -1.37 7.85 0.22
C LEU A 216 -1.62 7.76 -1.29
N LEU A 217 -0.78 8.40 -2.10
CA LEU A 217 -0.82 8.29 -3.56
C LEU A 217 -0.61 6.84 -4.02
N ALA A 218 0.41 6.15 -3.50
CA ALA A 218 0.65 4.75 -3.82
C ALA A 218 -0.53 3.84 -3.41
N CYS A 219 -1.08 4.04 -2.20
CA CYS A 219 -2.27 3.33 -1.72
C CYS A 219 -3.51 3.62 -2.59
N ALA A 220 -3.69 4.85 -3.07
CA ALA A 220 -4.77 5.24 -3.97
C ALA A 220 -4.64 4.52 -5.33
N CYS A 221 -3.45 4.53 -5.93
CA CYS A 221 -3.18 3.81 -7.19
C CYS A 221 -3.44 2.31 -7.05
N TYR A 222 -3.00 1.70 -5.95
CA TYR A 222 -3.29 0.29 -5.65
C TYR A 222 -4.78 0.03 -5.41
N GLY A 223 -5.47 0.92 -4.69
CA GLY A 223 -6.91 0.89 -4.50
C GLY A 223 -7.66 0.87 -5.83
N LEU A 224 -7.26 1.75 -6.76
CA LEU A 224 -7.80 1.82 -8.12
C LEU A 224 -7.51 0.54 -8.92
N ALA A 225 -6.27 0.06 -8.94
CA ALA A 225 -5.90 -1.17 -9.65
C ALA A 225 -6.68 -2.40 -9.15
N THR A 226 -6.82 -2.53 -7.83
CA THR A 226 -7.64 -3.58 -7.21
C THR A 226 -9.15 -3.36 -7.35
N TRP A 227 -9.60 -2.16 -7.76
CA TRP A 227 -10.96 -1.86 -8.17
C TRP A 227 -11.19 -2.05 -9.68
N LEU A 228 -10.15 -2.21 -10.49
CA LEU A 228 -10.25 -2.58 -11.91
C LEU A 228 -10.15 -4.10 -12.13
N LEU A 229 -9.25 -4.80 -11.42
CA LEU A 229 -9.01 -6.27 -11.53
C LEU A 229 -10.24 -7.13 -11.15
N PRO A 230 -10.82 -8.02 -11.97
CA PRO A 230 -12.02 -8.73 -11.57
C PRO A 230 -11.90 -9.48 -10.24
N PRO A 231 -13.03 -9.67 -9.53
CA PRO A 231 -13.04 -10.44 -8.29
C PRO A 231 -12.37 -11.79 -8.53
N ALA A 232 -11.26 -12.03 -7.84
CA ALA A 232 -10.67 -13.36 -7.85
C ALA A 232 -11.69 -14.33 -7.25
N ALA A 233 -11.97 -15.44 -7.93
CA ALA A 233 -12.73 -16.55 -7.36
C ALA A 233 -12.11 -16.87 -6.00
N ALA A 234 -12.87 -16.64 -4.92
CA ALA A 234 -12.34 -16.57 -3.56
C ALA A 234 -11.44 -17.78 -3.28
N PRO A 235 -10.10 -17.63 -3.27
CA PRO A 235 -9.23 -18.70 -2.86
C PRO A 235 -9.55 -18.93 -1.38
N GLY A 236 -9.75 -20.20 -0.97
CA GLY A 236 -10.08 -20.55 0.41
C GLY A 236 -9.26 -19.71 1.37
N ALA A 237 -9.96 -18.89 2.16
CA ALA A 237 -9.39 -17.76 2.89
C ALA A 237 -8.20 -18.23 3.74
N THR A 238 -6.98 -18.07 3.23
CA THR A 238 -5.77 -18.24 4.04
C THR A 238 -5.76 -17.04 4.98
N ARG A 239 -6.38 -17.21 6.13
CA ARG A 239 -6.43 -16.20 7.19
C ARG A 239 -5.00 -16.02 7.64
N SER A 240 -4.40 -14.86 7.36
CA SER A 240 -3.10 -14.54 7.97
C SER A 240 -3.29 -14.57 9.48
N PRO A 241 -2.40 -15.23 10.24
CA PRO A 241 -2.55 -15.31 11.68
C PRO A 241 -2.52 -13.90 12.26
N ARG A 242 -3.38 -13.60 13.24
CA ARG A 242 -3.42 -12.29 13.92
C ARG A 242 -2.03 -11.91 14.45
N ALA A 243 -1.26 -12.91 14.91
CA ALA A 243 0.12 -12.75 15.34
C ALA A 243 1.00 -12.09 14.26
N LEU A 244 0.86 -12.44 12.99
CA LEU A 244 1.68 -11.85 11.92
C LEU A 244 1.41 -10.35 11.73
N HIS A 245 0.16 -9.90 11.91
CA HIS A 245 -0.15 -8.47 11.85
C HIS A 245 0.54 -7.71 12.98
N VAL A 246 0.47 -8.25 14.20
CA VAL A 246 1.12 -7.66 15.37
C VAL A 246 2.64 -7.64 15.19
N ILE A 247 3.23 -8.76 14.74
CA ILE A 247 4.67 -8.87 14.50
C ILE A 247 5.12 -7.88 13.41
N ALA A 248 4.42 -7.83 12.28
CA ALA A 248 4.79 -6.94 11.17
C ALA A 248 4.72 -5.46 11.58
N LEU A 249 3.67 -5.05 12.30
CA LEU A 249 3.53 -3.68 12.77
C LEU A 249 4.52 -3.36 13.90
N ALA A 250 4.78 -4.29 14.83
CA ALA A 250 5.77 -4.10 15.88
C ALA A 250 7.18 -3.95 15.30
N LEU A 251 7.56 -4.81 14.35
CA LEU A 251 8.83 -4.69 13.64
C LEU A 251 8.92 -3.38 12.84
N ALA A 252 7.84 -2.96 12.17
CA ALA A 252 7.80 -1.69 11.46
C ALA A 252 7.98 -0.49 12.41
N LEU A 253 7.39 -0.55 13.61
CA LEU A 253 7.58 0.46 14.65
C LEU A 253 9.03 0.50 15.14
N ILE A 254 9.63 -0.67 15.42
CA ILE A 254 11.03 -0.76 15.85
C ILE A 254 11.96 -0.19 14.77
N VAL A 255 11.78 -0.59 13.51
CA VAL A 255 12.56 -0.07 12.38
C VAL A 255 12.37 1.44 12.26
N ALA A 256 11.14 1.94 12.33
CA ALA A 256 10.87 3.37 12.28
C ALA A 256 11.54 4.15 13.42
N LEU A 257 11.56 3.60 14.64
CA LEU A 257 12.22 4.21 15.80
C LEU A 257 13.74 4.22 15.65
N VAL A 258 14.34 3.11 15.20
CA VAL A 258 15.80 2.99 15.03
C VAL A 258 16.28 3.88 13.88
N SER A 259 15.63 3.80 12.71
CA SER A 259 15.91 4.66 11.55
C SER A 259 15.59 6.14 11.83
N GLY A 260 14.64 6.36 12.74
CA GLY A 260 14.21 7.65 13.27
C GLY A 260 15.18 8.27 14.28
N ALA A 261 16.04 7.46 14.91
CA ALA A 261 16.79 7.85 16.08
C ALA A 261 17.86 8.90 15.77
N ARG A 262 17.91 9.94 16.60
CA ARG A 262 18.97 10.93 16.60
C ARG A 262 19.31 11.36 18.02
N PRO A 263 20.58 11.63 18.34
CA PRO A 263 21.00 12.03 19.68
C PRO A 263 20.71 13.50 19.99
N ASP A 264 20.56 14.35 18.96
CA ASP A 264 20.40 15.79 19.11
C ASP A 264 18.98 16.23 19.45
N THR A 265 17.96 15.50 18.97
CA THR A 265 16.56 15.94 19.09
C THR A 265 15.58 14.76 19.23
N LEU A 266 14.99 14.60 20.42
CA LEU A 266 13.98 13.57 20.69
C LEU A 266 12.71 13.79 19.87
N THR A 267 12.21 15.03 19.80
CA THR A 267 10.95 15.33 19.10
C THR A 267 11.03 15.00 17.62
N ARG A 268 12.15 15.29 16.97
CA ARG A 268 12.38 14.92 15.56
C ARG A 268 12.43 13.41 15.38
N SER A 269 13.09 12.70 16.30
CA SER A 269 13.14 11.24 16.27
C SER A 269 11.74 10.63 16.38
N LEU A 270 10.91 11.15 17.27
CA LEU A 270 9.53 10.69 17.43
C LEU A 270 8.62 11.05 16.23
N VAL A 271 8.73 12.27 15.69
CA VAL A 271 7.91 12.70 14.54
C VAL A 271 8.25 11.89 13.29
N SER A 272 9.54 11.69 13.01
CA SER A 272 9.98 10.88 11.87
C SER A 272 9.57 9.41 12.01
N ALA A 273 9.76 8.82 13.20
CA ALA A 273 9.33 7.46 13.49
C ALA A 273 7.81 7.29 13.38
N ALA A 274 7.02 8.23 13.92
CA ALA A 274 5.56 8.22 13.84
C ALA A 274 5.10 8.31 12.38
N THR A 275 5.68 9.22 11.60
CA THR A 275 5.36 9.38 10.16
C THR A 275 5.64 8.09 9.40
N ALA A 276 6.82 7.51 9.60
CA ALA A 276 7.22 6.26 8.97
C ALA A 276 6.31 5.08 9.36
N PHE A 277 5.96 4.96 10.65
CA PHE A 277 5.06 3.94 11.15
C PHE A 277 3.65 4.09 10.57
N ILE A 278 3.12 5.30 10.47
CA ILE A 278 1.82 5.56 9.83
C ILE A 278 1.84 5.13 8.36
N CYS A 279 2.89 5.49 7.60
CA CYS A 279 3.05 5.07 6.21
C CYS A 279 3.09 3.54 6.08
N ALA A 280 3.89 2.88 6.92
CA ALA A 280 4.00 1.44 7.01
C ALA A 280 2.64 0.76 7.29
N ALA A 281 1.90 1.27 8.27
CA ALA A 281 0.57 0.78 8.62
C ALA A 281 -0.43 0.96 7.47
N LEU A 282 -0.44 2.13 6.80
CA LEU A 282 -1.32 2.38 5.66
C LEU A 282 -1.10 1.36 4.52
N VAL A 283 0.16 1.11 4.15
CA VAL A 283 0.51 0.13 3.13
C VAL A 283 0.17 -1.29 3.59
N TRP A 284 0.44 -1.64 4.85
CA TRP A 284 0.08 -2.94 5.41
C TRP A 284 -1.43 -3.19 5.33
N TYR A 285 -2.26 -2.23 5.75
CA TYR A 285 -3.71 -2.37 5.70
C TYR A 285 -4.25 -2.37 4.26
N ALA A 286 -3.66 -1.60 3.34
CA ALA A 286 -4.01 -1.70 1.91
C ALA A 286 -3.66 -3.08 1.34
N ALA A 287 -2.49 -3.62 1.69
CA ALA A 287 -1.96 -4.87 1.19
C ALA A 287 -2.60 -6.11 1.81
N VAL A 288 -2.94 -6.10 3.10
CA VAL A 288 -3.37 -7.30 3.86
C VAL A 288 -4.77 -7.13 4.48
N GLY A 289 -5.17 -5.90 4.79
CA GLY A 289 -6.37 -5.57 5.57
C GLY A 289 -7.71 -5.72 4.84
N ARG A 290 -7.81 -6.50 3.77
CA ARG A 290 -9.10 -6.85 3.15
C ARG A 290 -9.58 -8.19 3.70
N PRO A 291 -10.35 -8.23 4.81
CA PRO A 291 -11.14 -9.41 5.09
C PRO A 291 -12.10 -9.60 3.91
N ALA A 292 -12.10 -10.78 3.30
CA ALA A 292 -13.24 -11.21 2.50
C ALA A 292 -14.46 -11.02 3.40
N ARG A 293 -15.36 -10.09 3.05
CA ARG A 293 -16.66 -10.00 3.71
C ARG A 293 -17.27 -11.38 3.55
N THR A 294 -17.29 -12.15 4.63
CA THR A 294 -17.97 -13.43 4.71
C THR A 294 -19.37 -13.17 4.20
N ALA A 295 -19.71 -13.74 3.05
CA ALA A 295 -21.09 -13.80 2.61
C ALA A 295 -21.88 -14.34 3.80
N ARG A 296 -22.76 -13.49 4.33
CA ARG A 296 -23.68 -13.85 5.40
C ARG A 296 -24.44 -15.06 4.87
N ARG A 297 -24.06 -16.27 5.28
CA ARG A 297 -24.88 -17.47 5.09
C ARG A 297 -26.19 -17.20 5.82
N THR A 298 -27.17 -16.70 5.10
CA THR A 298 -28.58 -16.83 5.49
C THR A 298 -28.82 -18.34 5.56
N ARG A 299 -28.81 -18.90 6.78
CA ARG A 299 -29.40 -20.21 7.03
C ARG A 299 -30.86 -20.11 6.55
N PRO A 300 -31.34 -20.98 5.63
CA PRO A 300 -32.78 -21.10 5.47
C PRO A 300 -33.35 -21.59 6.79
N ALA A 301 -34.39 -20.91 7.27
CA ALA A 301 -35.23 -21.44 8.33
C ALA A 301 -35.80 -22.77 7.83
N LEU A 302 -35.60 -23.82 8.62
CA LEU A 302 -36.31 -25.08 8.45
C LEU A 302 -37.68 -24.86 9.07
N ASP A 303 -38.70 -24.72 8.23
CA ASP A 303 -40.10 -24.98 8.56
C ASP A 303 -40.50 -26.31 7.92
#